data_AF-A0A949EWJ5-F1
#
_entry.id   AF-A0A949EWJ5-F1
#
_cell.length_a   1.000
_cell.length_b   1.000
_cell.length_c   1.000
_cell.angle_alpha   90.00
_cell.angle_beta   90.00
_cell.angle_gamma   90.00
#
_symmetry.space_group_name_H-M   'P 1'
#
loop_
_entity.id
_entity.type
_entity.pdbx_description
1 polymer ?
#
loop_
_entity_poly.entity_id
_entity_poly.type
_entity_poly.pdbx_seq_one_letter_code
_entity_poly.pdbx_strand_id
1 'polypeptide(L)'
;YDIPNLGPCGSHPLLDPEYSSFDLRIKHTDLALSRLDKLNIVANWDVAFQNFRVCLANVKDRLNCGKCEKCVRTMTELVSIGALHKTSAFVENDVSPELFSGFDITIRHRAPFYEAMLPRLKERGRDDLVQTIKGMLEK
;
A
#
# COMPACT_ATOMS: atom_id res chain seq x y z
N TYR A 1 11.22 -3.22 -3.53
CA TYR A 1 11.23 -2.19 -4.59
C TYR A 1 9.98 -2.26 -5.44
N ASP A 2 9.66 -1.14 -6.08
CA ASP A 2 8.76 -1.03 -7.22
C ASP A 2 9.63 -0.64 -8.42
N ILE A 3 10.06 -1.64 -9.21
CA ILE A 3 11.15 -1.49 -10.20
C ILE A 3 10.84 -0.42 -11.27
N PRO A 4 9.60 -0.32 -11.81
CA PRO A 4 9.27 0.74 -12.76
C PRO A 4 9.30 2.16 -12.16
N ASN A 5 9.19 2.28 -10.83
CA ASN A 5 8.98 3.56 -10.14
C ASN A 5 10.05 3.82 -9.07
N LEU A 6 11.31 3.51 -9.37
CA LEU A 6 12.42 3.75 -8.45
C LEU A 6 12.65 5.26 -8.26
N GLY A 7 12.79 5.67 -7.00
CA GLY A 7 13.17 7.03 -6.60
C GLY A 7 14.37 7.02 -5.65
N PRO A 8 15.09 8.15 -5.52
CA PRO A 8 16.24 8.24 -4.64
C PRO A 8 15.80 8.07 -3.17
N CYS A 9 16.26 6.99 -2.52
CA CYS A 9 15.89 6.69 -1.14
C CYS A 9 17.02 6.11 -0.27
N GLY A 10 18.28 6.25 -0.72
CA GLY A 10 19.45 5.74 0.01
C GLY A 10 19.64 4.22 -0.05
N SER A 11 18.83 3.53 -0.86
CA SER A 11 18.87 2.08 -1.11
C SER A 11 18.55 1.86 -2.59
N HIS A 12 19.12 0.83 -3.22
CA HIS A 12 18.82 0.50 -4.61
C HIS A 12 18.91 -1.01 -4.86
N PRO A 13 17.99 -1.64 -5.64
CA PRO A 13 17.98 -3.09 -5.83
C PRO A 13 19.25 -3.66 -6.47
N LEU A 14 20.00 -2.84 -7.22
CA LEU A 14 21.30 -3.20 -7.80
C LEU A 14 22.49 -2.91 -6.87
N LEU A 15 22.30 -2.10 -5.83
CA LEU A 15 23.37 -1.70 -4.92
C LEU A 15 23.34 -2.53 -3.62
N ASP A 16 22.16 -2.76 -3.06
CA ASP A 16 22.05 -3.44 -1.77
C ASP A 16 22.69 -4.84 -1.75
N PRO A 17 22.62 -5.68 -2.82
CA PRO A 17 23.32 -6.96 -2.85
C PRO A 17 24.85 -6.83 -2.74
N GLU A 18 25.43 -5.73 -3.23
CA GLU A 18 26.87 -5.45 -3.19
C GLU A 18 27.37 -5.11 -1.77
N TYR A 19 26.46 -4.84 -0.83
CA TYR A 19 26.79 -4.73 0.60
C TYR A 19 26.86 -6.09 1.32
N SER A 20 26.78 -7.20 0.59
CA SER A 20 27.03 -8.53 1.14
C SER A 20 28.49 -8.71 1.57
N SER A 21 28.74 -9.63 2.50
CA SER A 21 30.08 -10.05 2.93
C SER A 21 30.24 -11.57 2.78
N PHE A 22 31.31 -12.11 3.36
CA PHE A 22 31.55 -13.56 3.41
C PHE A 22 30.49 -14.28 4.26
N ASP A 23 30.16 -13.75 5.45
CA ASP A 23 29.24 -14.38 6.41
C ASP A 23 27.78 -13.87 6.31
N LEU A 24 27.52 -12.83 5.51
CA LEU A 24 26.18 -12.26 5.33
C LEU A 24 25.87 -12.02 3.86
N ARG A 25 24.74 -12.56 3.39
CA ARG A 25 24.22 -12.31 2.04
C ARG A 25 22.95 -11.47 2.09
N ILE A 26 22.95 -10.36 1.36
CA ILE A 26 21.77 -9.52 1.14
C ILE A 26 21.17 -9.91 -0.21
N LYS A 27 19.90 -10.31 -0.19
CA LYS A 27 19.15 -10.66 -1.40
C LYS A 27 17.79 -9.98 -1.35
N HIS A 28 17.33 -9.49 -2.49
CA HIS A 28 15.94 -9.11 -2.65
C HIS A 28 15.14 -10.26 -3.23
N THR A 29 13.99 -10.54 -2.62
CA THR A 29 12.97 -11.40 -3.21
C THR A 29 11.86 -10.55 -3.81
N ASP A 30 11.12 -11.13 -4.75
CA ASP A 30 9.85 -10.57 -5.23
C ASP A 30 9.98 -9.15 -5.81
N LEU A 31 11.10 -8.86 -6.46
CA LEU A 31 11.37 -7.58 -7.12
C LEU A 31 10.38 -7.28 -8.25
N ALA A 32 9.94 -8.32 -8.95
CA ALA A 32 8.97 -8.20 -10.05
C ALA A 32 7.54 -7.94 -9.57
N LEU A 33 7.24 -8.15 -8.28
CA LEU A 33 5.91 -7.96 -7.73
C LEU A 33 5.68 -6.51 -7.34
N SER A 34 4.56 -5.95 -7.81
CA SER A 34 4.10 -4.63 -7.38
C SER A 34 3.74 -4.66 -5.90
N ARG A 35 3.51 -3.47 -5.33
CA ARG A 35 2.99 -3.39 -3.96
C ARG A 35 1.62 -4.07 -3.83
N LEU A 36 0.76 -3.89 -4.82
CA LEU A 36 -0.58 -4.47 -4.81
C LEU A 36 -0.53 -6.00 -4.89
N ASP A 37 0.40 -6.57 -5.66
CA ASP A 37 0.63 -8.02 -5.73
C ASP A 37 1.09 -8.58 -4.38
N LYS A 38 2.00 -7.87 -3.70
CA LYS A 38 2.46 -8.26 -2.36
C LYS A 38 1.34 -8.20 -1.33
N LEU A 39 0.48 -7.20 -1.41
CA LEU A 39 -0.70 -7.13 -0.54
C LEU A 39 -1.66 -8.29 -0.82
N ASN A 40 -1.84 -8.69 -2.09
CA ASN A 40 -2.63 -9.85 -2.43
C ASN A 40 -2.04 -11.16 -1.87
N ILE A 41 -0.70 -11.31 -1.83
CA ILE A 41 -0.05 -12.44 -1.14
C ILE A 41 -0.38 -12.41 0.35
N VAL A 42 -0.23 -11.25 1.01
CA VAL A 42 -0.56 -11.11 2.44
C VAL A 42 -2.04 -11.42 2.69
N ALA A 43 -2.96 -10.97 1.83
CA ALA A 43 -4.39 -11.24 1.95
C ALA A 43 -4.77 -12.72 1.84
N ASN A 44 -3.89 -13.56 1.26
CA ASN A 44 -4.05 -15.01 1.19
C ASN A 44 -3.27 -15.76 2.28
N TRP A 45 -2.62 -15.06 3.21
CA TRP A 45 -1.94 -15.64 4.37
C TRP A 45 -2.63 -15.23 5.66
N ASP A 46 -3.58 -16.05 6.12
CA ASP A 46 -4.52 -15.69 7.19
C ASP A 46 -3.86 -15.10 8.45
N VAL A 47 -2.88 -15.77 9.05
CA VAL A 47 -2.20 -15.27 10.26
C VAL A 47 -1.59 -13.88 10.05
N ALA A 48 -0.90 -13.66 8.93
CA ALA A 48 -0.35 -12.35 8.61
C ALA A 48 -1.46 -11.33 8.32
N PHE A 49 -2.50 -11.76 7.61
CA PHE A 49 -3.59 -10.90 7.20
C PHE A 49 -4.45 -10.39 8.36
N GLN A 50 -4.64 -11.20 9.41
CA GLN A 50 -5.39 -10.76 10.59
C GLN A 50 -4.57 -9.85 11.52
N ASN A 51 -3.24 -9.81 11.39
CA ASN A 51 -2.33 -9.19 12.36
C ASN A 51 -1.38 -8.12 11.79
N PHE A 52 -1.47 -7.78 10.49
CA PHE A 52 -0.51 -6.85 9.90
C PHE A 52 -0.67 -5.41 10.43
N ARG A 53 0.46 -4.71 10.52
CA ARG A 53 0.52 -3.30 10.91
C ARG A 53 1.21 -2.48 9.83
N VAL A 54 0.46 -1.56 9.23
CA VAL A 54 1.00 -0.54 8.32
C VAL A 54 1.17 0.80 9.02
N CYS A 55 0.34 1.08 10.02
CA CYS A 55 0.31 2.37 10.70
C CYS A 55 1.61 2.65 11.47
N LEU A 56 2.17 3.86 11.28
CA LEU A 56 3.34 4.32 12.04
C LEU A 56 2.98 5.07 13.33
N ALA A 57 1.71 5.46 13.52
CA ALA A 57 1.28 6.27 14.65
C ALA A 57 1.12 5.47 15.95
N ASN A 58 1.20 4.14 15.91
CA ASN A 58 1.05 3.24 17.07
C ASN A 58 -0.11 3.65 18.00
N VAL A 59 -1.31 3.82 17.42
CA VAL A 59 -2.50 4.23 18.18
C VAL A 59 -2.88 3.18 19.22
N LYS A 60 -3.41 3.65 20.36
CA LYS A 60 -3.92 2.77 21.41
C LYS A 60 -5.13 1.96 20.90
N ASP A 61 -5.26 0.73 21.37
CA ASP A 61 -6.43 -0.15 21.17
C ASP A 61 -6.71 -0.56 19.70
N ARG A 62 -5.82 -0.22 18.76
CA ARG A 62 -5.95 -0.54 17.33
C ARG A 62 -4.61 -0.92 16.70
N LEU A 63 -4.62 -1.91 15.81
CA LEU A 63 -3.43 -2.22 15.00
C LEU A 63 -3.15 -1.08 14.02
N ASN A 64 -4.17 -0.60 13.31
CA ASN A 64 -4.07 0.48 12.34
C ASN A 64 -5.09 1.60 12.62
N CYS A 65 -4.68 2.86 12.44
CA CYS A 65 -5.50 4.01 12.81
C CYS A 65 -6.64 4.34 11.82
N GLY A 66 -6.67 3.71 10.64
CA GLY A 66 -7.72 3.92 9.62
C GLY A 66 -7.68 5.26 8.88
N LYS A 67 -6.96 6.28 9.38
CA LYS A 67 -7.07 7.66 8.85
C LYS A 67 -5.79 8.31 8.32
N CYS A 68 -4.61 7.75 8.59
CA CYS A 68 -3.38 8.29 8.00
C CYS A 68 -3.21 7.81 6.55
N GLU A 69 -2.44 8.54 5.74
CA GLU A 69 -2.19 8.22 4.32
C GLU A 69 -1.90 6.73 4.10
N LYS A 70 -0.97 6.15 4.87
CA LYS A 70 -0.57 4.74 4.70
C LYS A 70 -1.72 3.78 5.04
N CYS A 71 -2.54 4.10 6.05
CA CYS A 71 -3.71 3.30 6.40
C CYS A 71 -4.77 3.39 5.30
N VAL A 72 -5.15 4.61 4.91
CA VAL A 72 -6.16 4.83 3.87
C VAL A 72 -5.73 4.17 2.57
N ARG A 73 -4.50 4.40 2.11
CA ARG A 73 -3.96 3.75 0.91
C ARG A 73 -4.01 2.23 0.97
N THR A 74 -3.61 1.63 2.10
CA THR A 74 -3.64 0.16 2.24
C THR A 74 -5.08 -0.36 2.27
N MET A 75 -6.01 0.32 2.94
CA MET A 75 -7.42 -0.05 2.90
C MET A 75 -8.00 0.07 1.49
N THR A 76 -7.64 1.12 0.74
CA THR A 76 -8.05 1.30 -0.66
C THR A 76 -7.47 0.21 -1.56
N GLU A 77 -6.19 -0.15 -1.38
CA GLU A 77 -5.57 -1.31 -2.05
C GLU A 77 -6.38 -2.59 -1.73
N LEU A 78 -6.77 -2.82 -0.47
CA LEU A 78 -7.61 -3.96 -0.05
C LEU A 78 -9.03 -3.92 -0.63
N VAL A 79 -9.66 -2.74 -0.74
CA VAL A 79 -10.95 -2.57 -1.42
C VAL A 79 -10.82 -2.96 -2.88
N SER A 80 -9.76 -2.51 -3.56
CA SER A 80 -9.53 -2.81 -4.98
C SER A 80 -9.42 -4.31 -5.27
N ILE A 81 -8.84 -5.09 -4.36
CA ILE A 81 -8.76 -6.56 -4.47
C ILE A 81 -9.93 -7.29 -3.80
N GLY A 82 -10.85 -6.57 -3.15
CA GLY A 82 -12.02 -7.14 -2.49
C GLY A 82 -11.72 -7.92 -1.20
N ALA A 83 -10.73 -7.48 -0.44
CA ALA A 83 -10.25 -8.17 0.76
C ALA A 83 -10.45 -7.39 2.07
N LEU A 84 -10.81 -6.10 2.05
CA LEU A 84 -10.86 -5.28 3.27
C LEU A 84 -11.77 -5.89 4.36
N HIS A 85 -12.98 -6.32 4.00
CA HIS A 85 -13.94 -6.94 4.92
C HIS A 85 -13.50 -8.31 5.49
N LYS A 86 -12.36 -8.84 5.07
CA LYS A 86 -11.85 -10.16 5.46
C LYS A 86 -10.74 -10.10 6.51
N THR A 87 -10.34 -8.91 6.96
CA THR A 87 -9.27 -8.73 7.95
C THR A 87 -9.76 -8.00 9.20
N SER A 88 -9.29 -8.43 10.37
CA SER A 88 -9.44 -7.72 11.65
C SER A 88 -8.36 -6.65 11.88
N ALA A 89 -7.38 -6.51 10.98
CA ALA A 89 -6.29 -5.55 11.13
C ALA A 89 -6.76 -4.09 10.97
N PHE A 90 -7.92 -3.88 10.36
CA PHE A 90 -8.65 -2.62 10.31
C PHE A 90 -10.01 -2.79 10.99
N VAL A 91 -10.46 -1.75 11.68
CA VAL A 91 -11.82 -1.71 12.25
C VAL A 91 -12.81 -1.29 11.17
N GLU A 92 -12.35 -0.46 10.24
CA GLU A 92 -13.08 -0.02 9.07
C GLU A 92 -13.27 -1.16 8.06
N ASN A 93 -14.47 -1.27 7.52
CA ASN A 93 -14.82 -2.24 6.47
C ASN A 93 -15.02 -1.61 5.08
N ASP A 94 -14.88 -0.29 4.97
CA ASP A 94 -14.95 0.45 3.71
C ASP A 94 -14.11 1.74 3.78
N VAL A 95 -13.86 2.36 2.64
CA VAL A 95 -13.11 3.61 2.48
C VAL A 95 -14.02 4.63 1.82
N SER A 96 -14.23 5.80 2.41
CA SER A 96 -14.94 6.91 1.77
C SER A 96 -13.98 7.94 1.16
N PRO A 97 -14.39 8.71 0.13
CA PRO A 97 -13.59 9.77 -0.46
C PRO A 97 -13.02 10.79 0.54
N GLU A 98 -13.77 11.11 1.59
CA GLU A 98 -13.40 12.14 2.57
C GLU A 98 -12.15 11.79 3.36
N LEU A 99 -11.83 10.49 3.48
CA LEU A 99 -10.61 10.03 4.15
C LEU A 99 -9.33 10.50 3.46
N PHE A 100 -9.39 10.87 2.17
CA PHE A 100 -8.25 11.39 1.43
C PHE A 100 -7.96 12.87 1.70
N SER A 101 -8.87 13.61 2.33
CA SER A 101 -8.73 15.05 2.58
C SER A 101 -7.57 15.42 3.51
N GLY A 102 -7.09 14.47 4.32
CA GLY A 102 -6.08 14.70 5.36
C GLY A 102 -4.63 14.61 4.91
N PHE A 103 -4.34 14.35 3.63
CA PHE A 103 -2.97 14.15 3.13
C PHE A 103 -2.83 14.37 1.63
N ASP A 104 -1.58 14.57 1.20
CA ASP A 104 -1.18 14.63 -0.22
C ASP A 104 -0.68 13.25 -0.69
N ILE A 105 -1.12 12.83 -1.88
CA ILE A 105 -0.80 11.54 -2.50
C ILE A 105 0.33 11.62 -3.54
N THR A 106 0.78 12.83 -3.89
CA THR A 106 1.84 13.06 -4.89
C THR A 106 3.23 13.19 -4.26
N ILE A 107 3.30 13.51 -2.96
CA ILE A 107 4.57 13.67 -2.25
C ILE A 107 5.42 12.40 -2.26
N ARG A 108 6.74 12.55 -2.34
CA ARG A 108 7.73 11.45 -2.19
C ARG A 108 7.49 10.24 -3.12
N HIS A 109 7.17 10.49 -4.39
CA HIS A 109 6.95 9.45 -5.42
C HIS A 109 5.86 8.42 -5.06
N ARG A 110 4.74 8.89 -4.49
CA ARG A 110 3.64 8.01 -4.07
C ARG A 110 2.57 7.76 -5.14
N ALA A 111 2.47 8.62 -6.15
CA ALA A 111 1.50 8.52 -7.23
C ALA A 111 1.36 7.09 -7.81
N PRO A 112 2.45 6.35 -8.08
CA PRO A 112 2.35 5.01 -8.66
C PRO A 112 1.56 4.00 -7.82
N PHE A 113 1.56 4.15 -6.49
CA PHE A 113 0.77 3.28 -5.61
C PHE A 113 -0.73 3.47 -5.81
N TYR A 114 -1.16 4.70 -6.10
CA TYR A 114 -2.55 5.05 -6.34
C TYR A 114 -2.98 4.73 -7.77
N GLU A 115 -2.11 4.96 -8.75
CA GLU A 115 -2.37 4.59 -10.14
C GLU A 115 -2.61 3.08 -10.31
N ALA A 116 -1.80 2.26 -9.63
CA ALA A 116 -1.88 0.80 -9.72
C ALA A 116 -3.22 0.20 -9.26
N MET A 117 -3.97 0.89 -8.37
CA MET A 117 -5.27 0.41 -7.88
C MET A 117 -6.46 0.90 -8.72
N LEU A 118 -6.29 1.92 -9.58
CA LEU A 118 -7.39 2.52 -10.34
C LEU A 118 -8.19 1.53 -11.22
N PRO A 119 -7.56 0.64 -12.03
CA PRO A 119 -8.32 -0.29 -12.86
C PRO A 119 -9.19 -1.22 -12.03
N ARG A 120 -8.65 -1.75 -10.93
CA ARG A 120 -9.37 -2.66 -10.03
C ARG A 120 -10.48 -1.96 -9.24
N LEU A 121 -10.28 -0.72 -8.80
CA LEU A 121 -11.35 0.08 -8.18
C LEU A 121 -12.50 0.30 -9.18
N LYS A 122 -12.18 0.60 -10.43
CA LYS A 122 -13.19 0.78 -11.49
C LYS A 122 -13.97 -0.51 -11.75
N GLU A 123 -13.29 -1.65 -11.86
CA GLU A 123 -13.93 -2.98 -12.00
C GLU A 123 -14.86 -3.32 -10.83
N ARG A 124 -14.57 -2.80 -9.62
CA ARG A 124 -15.38 -2.97 -8.42
C ARG A 124 -16.51 -1.95 -8.28
N GLY A 125 -16.70 -1.06 -9.27
CA GLY A 125 -17.73 -0.01 -9.22
C GLY A 125 -17.43 1.11 -8.23
N ARG A 126 -16.18 1.24 -7.76
CA ARG A 126 -15.73 2.30 -6.85
C ARG A 126 -15.35 3.57 -7.60
N ASP A 127 -16.29 4.05 -8.40
CA ASP A 127 -16.13 5.26 -9.20
C ASP A 127 -15.88 6.50 -8.34
N ASP A 128 -16.48 6.54 -7.15
CA ASP A 128 -16.22 7.57 -6.14
C ASP A 128 -14.72 7.70 -5.83
N LEU A 129 -14.05 6.58 -5.51
CA LEU A 129 -12.63 6.56 -5.19
C LEU A 129 -11.75 6.82 -6.43
N VAL A 130 -12.15 6.30 -7.59
CA VAL A 130 -11.41 6.54 -8.85
C VAL A 130 -11.37 8.04 -9.16
N GLN A 131 -12.51 8.73 -9.08
CA GLN A 131 -12.56 10.16 -9.35
C GLN A 131 -11.78 10.98 -8.31
N THR A 132 -11.90 10.63 -7.02
CA THR A 132 -11.12 11.29 -5.96
C THR A 132 -9.63 11.15 -6.19
N ILE A 133 -9.14 9.95 -6.46
CA ILE A 133 -7.71 9.70 -6.68
C ILE A 133 -7.22 10.44 -7.92
N LYS A 134 -7.93 10.35 -9.05
CA LYS A 134 -7.55 11.07 -10.28
C LYS A 134 -7.49 12.59 -10.06
N GLY A 135 -8.51 13.17 -9.45
CA GLY A 135 -8.55 14.60 -9.15
C GLY A 135 -7.46 15.05 -8.17
N MET A 136 -6.89 14.15 -7.38
CA MET A 136 -5.73 14.44 -6.53
C MET A 136 -4.38 14.25 -7.23
N LEU A 137 -4.30 13.35 -8.23
CA LEU A 137 -3.09 13.15 -9.05
C LEU A 137 -2.87 14.29 -10.06
N GLU A 138 -3.93 14.98 -10.46
CA GLU A 138 -3.90 16.08 -11.44
C GLU A 138 -3.63 17.46 -10.81
N LYS A 139 -3.57 17.56 -9.48
CA LYS A 139 -3.23 18.78 -8.74
C LYS A 139 -1.74 19.02 -8.67
#